data_AF-A0A5C7A8T9-F1
#
_entry.id   AF-A0A5C7A8T9-F1
#
_cell.length_a   1.000
_cell.length_b   1.000
_cell.length_c   1.000
_cell.angle_alpha   90.00
_cell.angle_beta   90.00
_cell.angle_gamma   90.00
#
_symmetry.space_group_name_H-M   'P 1'
#
loop_
_entity.id
_entity.type
_entity.pdbx_description
1 polymer ?
#
loop_
_entity_poly.entity_id
_entity_poly.type
_entity_poly.pdbx_seq_one_letter_code
_entity_poly.pdbx_strand_id
1 'polypeptide(L)'
;MKSITKMLPVLGLVLGATMAMSMNFANPAPMNEYAIDPDDPDEYINVTDLTLGTHYTCSSTGACLYDAPDGNVIRNGTFAWKP
;
A
#
# COMPACT_ATOMS: atom_id res chain seq x y z
N MET A 1 -44.63 -23.60 26.03
CA MET A 1 -43.93 -23.76 24.73
C MET A 1 -44.11 -22.47 23.92
N LYS A 2 -43.12 -21.58 23.95
CA LYS A 2 -43.05 -20.34 23.16
C LYS A 2 -41.59 -20.08 22.82
N SER A 3 -41.34 -19.51 21.63
CA SER A 3 -40.10 -18.82 21.22
C SER A 3 -39.01 -19.59 20.46
N ILE A 4 -39.34 -20.23 19.33
CA ILE A 4 -38.30 -20.64 18.34
C ILE A 4 -38.39 -19.83 17.03
N THR A 5 -39.52 -19.19 16.73
CA THR A 5 -39.73 -18.43 15.48
C THR A 5 -39.22 -16.98 15.48
N LYS A 6 -38.58 -16.50 16.56
CA LYS A 6 -38.05 -15.12 16.64
C LYS A 6 -36.54 -15.00 16.40
N MET A 7 -35.83 -16.10 16.15
CA MET A 7 -34.35 -16.09 16.03
C MET A 7 -33.83 -16.13 14.58
N LEU A 8 -34.67 -15.91 13.57
CA LEU A 8 -34.27 -16.04 12.16
C LEU A 8 -33.84 -14.77 11.40
N PRO A 9 -34.16 -13.50 11.77
CA PRO A 9 -33.76 -12.39 10.91
C PRO A 9 -32.40 -11.75 11.26
N VAL A 10 -31.72 -12.19 12.32
CA VAL A 10 -30.50 -11.52 12.80
C VAL A 10 -29.24 -11.96 12.03
N LEU A 11 -29.27 -13.10 11.32
CA LEU A 11 -28.11 -13.58 10.55
C LEU A 11 -27.89 -12.88 9.19
N GLY A 12 -28.87 -12.12 8.67
CA GLY A 12 -28.71 -11.40 7.40
C GLY A 12 -27.91 -10.11 7.51
N LEU A 13 -27.80 -9.54 8.72
CA LEU A 13 -27.21 -8.22 8.96
C LEU A 13 -25.70 -8.24 9.24
N VAL A 14 -25.10 -9.42 9.42
CA VAL A 14 -23.68 -9.55 9.79
C VAL A 14 -22.76 -9.81 8.58
N LEU A 15 -23.32 -10.22 7.43
CA LEU A 15 -22.52 -10.42 6.20
C LEU A 15 -22.15 -9.11 5.48
N GLY A 16 -22.75 -7.97 5.84
CA GLY A 16 -22.41 -6.67 5.26
C GLY A 16 -21.16 -6.02 5.85
N ALA A 17 -20.66 -6.51 6.99
CA ALA A 17 -19.55 -5.88 7.73
C ALA A 17 -18.16 -6.32 7.25
N THR A 18 -18.04 -7.37 6.43
CA THR A 18 -16.76 -7.90 5.95
C THR A 18 -16.37 -7.46 4.54
N MET A 19 -17.27 -6.82 3.79
CA MET A 19 -16.95 -6.26 2.46
C MET A 19 -16.36 -4.84 2.50
N ALA A 20 -15.79 -4.41 3.63
CA ALA A 20 -15.15 -3.10 3.76
C ALA A 20 -13.61 -3.17 3.90
N MET A 21 -13.00 -4.36 3.86
CA MET A 21 -11.54 -4.50 3.80
C MET A 21 -11.02 -4.87 2.40
N SER A 22 -11.80 -4.63 1.34
CA SER A 22 -11.26 -4.43 -0.01
C SER A 22 -11.31 -2.95 -0.37
N MET A 23 -10.94 -2.12 0.60
CA MET A 23 -10.58 -0.74 0.34
C MET A 23 -9.21 -0.74 -0.36
N ASN A 24 -9.24 -0.96 -1.68
CA ASN A 24 -8.27 -0.41 -2.61
C ASN A 24 -8.41 1.13 -2.63
N PHE A 25 -8.24 1.76 -1.46
CA PHE A 25 -8.18 3.20 -1.30
C PHE A 25 -6.75 3.55 -0.93
N ALA A 26 -5.91 3.59 -1.96
CA ALA A 26 -4.73 4.42 -1.96
C ALA A 26 -4.55 4.90 -3.40
N ASN A 27 -5.49 5.72 -3.86
CA ASN A 27 -5.13 6.75 -4.83
C ASN A 27 -5.08 8.07 -4.07
N PRO A 28 -4.06 8.32 -3.21
CA PRO A 28 -3.68 9.70 -2.99
C PRO A 28 -3.37 10.28 -4.38
N ALA A 29 -3.53 11.59 -4.58
CA ALA A 29 -2.99 12.27 -5.75
C ALA A 29 -1.58 11.72 -6.09
N PRO A 30 -1.08 11.76 -7.34
CA PRO A 30 0.28 11.36 -7.64
C PRO A 30 1.23 12.21 -6.78
N MET A 31 1.53 11.71 -5.59
CA MET A 31 2.57 12.20 -4.74
C MET A 31 3.78 11.69 -5.48
N ASN A 32 4.61 12.62 -5.95
CA ASN A 32 5.80 12.23 -6.65
C ASN A 32 6.56 11.26 -5.72
N GLU A 33 6.74 10.03 -6.17
CA GLU A 33 7.43 9.01 -5.41
C GLU A 33 8.90 9.07 -5.81
N TYR A 34 9.77 9.23 -4.83
CA TYR A 34 11.21 9.24 -5.04
C TYR A 34 11.85 8.03 -4.37
N ALA A 35 12.80 7.41 -5.03
CA ALA A 35 13.69 6.42 -4.41
C ALA A 35 15.12 6.97 -4.41
N ILE A 36 15.95 6.46 -3.52
CA ILE A 36 17.40 6.71 -3.59
C ILE A 36 17.98 5.73 -4.61
N ASP A 37 18.82 6.22 -5.52
CA ASP A 37 19.46 5.37 -6.51
C ASP A 37 20.38 4.36 -5.79
N PRO A 38 20.23 3.04 -6.02
CA PRO A 38 21.07 2.03 -5.39
C PRO A 38 22.53 2.07 -5.90
N ASP A 39 22.77 2.65 -7.07
CA ASP A 39 24.08 2.84 -7.66
C ASP A 39 24.72 4.18 -7.24
N ASP A 40 23.91 5.19 -6.88
CA ASP A 40 24.35 6.49 -6.33
C ASP A 40 23.46 6.96 -5.15
N PRO A 41 23.90 6.74 -3.88
CA PRO A 41 23.06 7.01 -2.71
C PRO A 41 22.79 8.49 -2.43
N ASP A 42 23.45 9.41 -3.14
CA ASP A 42 23.23 10.86 -3.03
C ASP A 42 22.19 11.37 -4.04
N GLU A 43 21.72 10.53 -4.96
CA GLU A 43 20.74 10.88 -5.99
C GLU A 43 19.34 10.32 -5.71
N TYR A 44 18.33 11.17 -5.88
CA TYR A 44 16.92 10.79 -5.81
C TYR A 44 16.33 10.62 -7.22
N ILE A 45 15.87 9.42 -7.51
CA ILE A 45 15.20 9.06 -8.76
C ILE A 45 13.68 9.16 -8.61
N ASN A 46 13.02 9.79 -9.57
CA ASN A 46 11.57 9.86 -9.61
C ASN A 46 11.01 8.54 -10.17
N VAL A 47 10.26 7.82 -9.34
CA VAL A 47 9.67 6.52 -9.66
C VAL A 47 8.13 6.57 -9.73
N THR A 48 7.56 7.77 -9.81
CA THR A 48 6.10 8.00 -9.86
C THR A 48 5.43 7.27 -11.03
N ASP A 49 6.09 7.23 -12.19
CA ASP A 49 5.59 6.54 -13.38
C ASP A 49 6.01 5.06 -13.42
N LEU A 50 6.79 4.60 -12.44
CA LEU A 50 7.29 3.24 -12.38
C LEU A 50 6.39 2.38 -11.49
N THR A 51 6.12 1.17 -11.98
CA THR A 51 5.32 0.19 -11.23
C THR A 51 6.20 -0.69 -10.34
N LEU A 52 5.91 -0.69 -9.03
CA LEU A 52 6.48 -1.64 -8.06
C LEU A 52 6.15 -3.10 -8.45
N GLY A 53 7.16 -3.97 -8.42
CA GLY A 53 7.11 -5.38 -8.80
C GLY A 53 7.47 -5.62 -10.26
N THR A 54 7.27 -4.62 -11.12
CA THR A 54 7.61 -4.67 -12.55
C THR A 54 8.95 -4.00 -12.82
N HIS A 55 9.11 -2.73 -12.43
CA HIS A 55 10.31 -1.94 -12.70
C HIS A 55 11.27 -1.88 -11.53
N TYR A 56 10.75 -1.93 -10.31
CA TYR A 56 11.56 -1.93 -9.10
C TYR A 56 10.88 -2.71 -7.98
N THR A 57 11.62 -3.04 -6.92
CA THR A 57 11.07 -3.71 -5.74
C THR A 57 11.52 -2.99 -4.47
N CYS A 58 10.67 -3.04 -3.45
CA CYS A 58 11.01 -2.64 -2.09
C CYS A 58 10.99 -3.90 -1.23
N SER A 59 12.15 -4.45 -0.88
CA SER A 59 12.24 -5.70 -0.11
C SER A 59 12.93 -5.49 1.23
N SER A 60 12.60 -6.32 2.23
CA SER A 60 13.28 -6.34 3.54
C SER A 60 13.01 -5.11 4.43
N THR A 61 14.04 -4.31 4.71
CA THR A 61 14.07 -3.27 5.74
C THR A 61 14.81 -2.03 5.22
N GLY A 62 14.54 -0.87 5.79
CA GLY A 62 15.09 0.41 5.34
C GLY A 62 14.01 1.37 4.82
N ALA A 63 14.46 2.43 4.16
CA ALA A 63 13.60 3.41 3.50
C ALA A 63 13.69 3.23 1.99
N CYS A 64 12.57 2.86 1.36
CA CYS A 64 12.53 2.55 -0.07
C CYS A 64 12.05 3.75 -0.89
N LEU A 65 10.90 4.30 -0.50
CA LEU A 65 10.28 5.43 -1.19
C LEU A 65 10.09 6.60 -0.24
N TYR A 66 10.21 7.80 -0.80
CA TYR A 66 10.06 9.09 -0.16
C TYR A 66 9.01 9.93 -0.88
N ASP A 67 8.33 10.82 -0.15
CA ASP A 67 7.36 11.79 -0.71
C ASP A 67 8.01 12.97 -1.46
N ALA A 68 9.31 13.20 -1.21
CA ALA A 68 10.13 14.24 -1.79
C ALA A 68 11.63 13.87 -1.64
N PRO A 69 12.56 14.53 -2.37
CA PRO A 69 13.98 14.46 -2.06
C PRO A 69 14.21 14.97 -0.63
N ASP A 70 14.94 14.21 0.19
CA ASP A 70 15.09 14.44 1.64
C ASP A 70 13.77 14.50 2.42
N GLY A 71 12.70 13.93 1.85
CA GLY A 71 11.36 13.92 2.39
C GLY A 71 11.11 12.83 3.43
N ASN A 72 9.83 12.60 3.74
CA ASN A 72 9.43 11.52 4.63
C ASN A 72 9.41 10.19 3.88
N VAL A 73 9.79 9.12 4.58
CA VAL A 73 9.67 7.75 4.09
C VAL A 73 8.19 7.37 3.98
N ILE A 74 7.70 7.19 2.75
CA ILE A 74 6.33 6.73 2.48
C ILE A 74 6.24 5.21 2.39
N ARG A 75 7.35 4.53 2.08
CA ARG A 75 7.42 3.07 2.02
C ARG A 75 8.73 2.55 2.56
N ASN A 76 8.64 1.62 3.51
CA ASN A 76 9.79 0.91 4.06
C ASN A 76 10.24 -0.24 3.13
N GLY A 77 11.55 -0.50 3.14
CA GLY A 77 12.22 -1.54 2.37
C GLY A 77 13.56 -1.04 1.80
N THR A 78 14.28 -1.93 1.14
CA THR A 78 15.45 -1.64 0.31
C THR A 78 14.98 -1.54 -1.14
N PHE A 79 15.24 -0.40 -1.78
CA PHE A 79 14.97 -0.21 -3.20
C PHE A 79 15.94 -1.05 -4.04
N ALA A 80 15.42 -1.75 -5.05
CA ALA A 80 16.21 -2.49 -6.00
C ALA A 80 15.54 -2.50 -7.38
N TRP A 81 16.32 -2.22 -8.43
CA TRP A 81 15.86 -2.32 -9.81
C TRP A 81 15.47 -3.75 -10.17
N LYS A 82 14.37 -3.87 -10.94
CA LYS A 82 14.00 -5.11 -11.59
C LYS A 82 14.55 -5.07 -13.03
N PRO A 83 15.40 -6.03 -13.42
CA PRO A 83 15.85 -6.17 -14.80
C PRO A 83 14.72 -6.66 -15.71
#